data_AF-A0A1C2HY38-F1
#
_entry.id   AF-A0A1C2HY38-F1
#
_cell.length_a   1.000
_cell.length_b   1.000
_cell.length_c   1.000
_cell.angle_alpha   90.00
_cell.angle_beta   90.00
_cell.angle_gamma   90.00
#
_symmetry.space_group_name_H-M   'P 1'
#
loop_
_entity.id
_entity.type
_entity.pdbx_description
1 polymer ?
#
loop_
_entity_poly.entity_id
_entity_poly.type
_entity_poly.pdbx_seq_one_letter_code
_entity_poly.pdbx_strand_id
1 'polypeptide(L)'
;MKAADLHQTSEDDGNPEWTTEDFARARSFTSLPGCLQAKLSTRGPQKAPVKERITMRLSPEVVARFRASGPGWQARIDAALKEWLETHHYAQNKEEETDGNHCR
;
A
#
# COMPACT_ATOMS: atom_id res chain seq x y z
N MET A 1 -28.44 18.27 7.63
CA MET A 1 -28.46 19.12 6.42
C MET A 1 -27.07 19.71 6.29
N LYS A 2 -26.23 19.50 5.26
CA LYS A 2 -26.26 18.88 3.94
C LYS A 2 -24.92 18.14 3.80
N ALA A 3 -24.91 16.91 3.31
CA ALA A 3 -23.67 16.29 2.86
C ALA A 3 -23.18 17.09 1.64
N ALA A 4 -21.92 17.54 1.68
CA ALA A 4 -21.26 18.08 0.49
C ALA A 4 -20.92 16.88 -0.40
N ASP A 5 -21.86 16.60 -1.29
CA ASP A 5 -21.67 15.86 -2.52
C ASP A 5 -20.62 16.62 -3.36
N LEU A 6 -19.40 16.08 -3.43
CA LEU A 6 -18.42 16.50 -4.42
C LEU A 6 -18.53 15.51 -5.58
N HIS A 7 -19.16 16.00 -6.65
CA HIS A 7 -19.35 15.31 -7.91
C HIS A 7 -18.05 14.67 -8.40
N GLN A 8 -18.04 13.34 -8.49
CA GLN A 8 -17.16 12.66 -9.41
C GLN A 8 -17.82 12.71 -10.78
N THR A 9 -17.55 13.76 -11.55
CA THR A 9 -17.82 13.73 -12.99
C THR A 9 -16.91 12.64 -13.56
N SER A 10 -17.50 11.54 -14.01
CA SER A 10 -16.79 10.48 -14.72
C SER A 10 -16.11 11.10 -15.92
N GLU A 11 -14.78 11.20 -15.90
CA GLU A 11 -13.94 11.55 -17.05
C GLU A 11 -14.04 10.52 -18.19
N ASP A 12 -14.92 9.52 -18.03
CA ASP A 12 -15.09 8.36 -18.90
C ASP A 12 -16.16 8.59 -19.99
N ASP A 13 -17.09 9.53 -19.81
CA ASP A 13 -18.21 9.76 -20.74
C ASP A 13 -17.76 10.22 -22.14
N GLY A 14 -16.51 10.67 -22.28
CA GLY A 14 -15.89 11.10 -23.55
C GLY A 14 -14.89 10.10 -24.14
N ASN A 15 -14.66 8.95 -23.51
CA ASN A 15 -13.73 7.93 -23.99
C ASN A 15 -14.47 6.95 -24.92
N PRO A 16 -14.23 6.96 -26.24
CA PRO A 16 -14.90 6.05 -27.15
C PRO A 16 -14.49 4.61 -26.85
N GLU A 17 -15.46 3.71 -26.89
CA GLU A 17 -15.20 2.27 -26.82
C GLU A 17 -14.30 1.84 -27.97
N TRP A 18 -13.30 1.02 -27.68
CA TRP A 18 -12.40 0.50 -28.70
C TRP A 18 -13.14 -0.45 -29.64
N THR A 19 -13.18 -0.09 -30.91
CA THR A 19 -13.79 -0.90 -31.97
C THR A 19 -12.81 -1.94 -32.52
N THR A 20 -13.31 -2.92 -33.28
CA THR A 20 -12.47 -3.91 -33.97
C THR A 20 -11.50 -3.24 -34.95
N GLU A 21 -11.93 -2.15 -35.60
CA GLU A 21 -11.11 -1.33 -36.48
C GLU A 21 -9.97 -0.63 -35.73
N ASP A 22 -10.16 -0.26 -34.47
CA ASP A 22 -9.10 0.31 -33.62
C ASP A 22 -8.02 -0.73 -33.30
N PHE A 23 -8.42 -1.96 -32.98
CA PHE A 23 -7.48 -3.07 -32.80
C PHE A 23 -6.73 -3.39 -34.10
N ALA A 24 -7.39 -3.34 -35.26
CA ALA A 24 -6.76 -3.57 -36.55
C ALA A 24 -5.72 -2.48 -36.90
N ARG A 25 -5.93 -1.24 -36.44
CA ARG A 25 -4.99 -0.12 -36.62
C ARG A 25 -3.90 -0.06 -35.55
N ALA A 26 -4.01 -0.84 -34.48
CA ALA A 26 -3.04 -0.86 -33.41
C ALA A 26 -1.67 -1.33 -33.91
N ARG A 27 -0.62 -0.75 -33.34
CA ARG A 27 0.77 -1.02 -33.71
C ARG A 27 1.47 -1.80 -32.60
N SER A 28 2.27 -2.81 -32.98
CA SER A 28 3.07 -3.57 -32.01
C SER A 28 4.15 -2.68 -31.40
N PHE A 29 4.55 -3.01 -30.17
CA PHE A 29 5.66 -2.34 -29.49
C PHE A 29 6.94 -2.30 -30.34
N THR A 30 7.20 -3.39 -31.07
CA THR A 30 8.36 -3.55 -31.95
C THR A 30 8.36 -2.64 -33.18
N SER A 31 7.20 -2.10 -33.56
CA SER A 31 7.07 -1.18 -34.70
C SER A 31 7.42 0.28 -34.37
N LEU A 32 7.66 0.59 -33.10
CA LEU A 32 8.05 1.92 -32.64
C LEU A 32 9.52 2.20 -32.97
N PRO A 33 9.96 3.47 -33.09
CA PRO A 33 11.38 3.80 -33.23
C PRO A 33 12.20 3.28 -32.04
N GLY A 34 13.43 2.80 -32.28
CA GLY A 34 14.25 2.16 -31.24
C GLY A 34 14.53 3.04 -30.02
N CYS A 35 14.64 4.37 -30.19
CA CYS A 35 14.79 5.31 -29.09
C CYS A 35 13.55 5.39 -28.18
N LEU A 36 12.36 5.19 -28.73
CA LEU A 36 11.10 5.19 -27.98
C LEU A 36 10.91 3.84 -27.28
N GLN A 37 11.25 2.74 -27.97
CA GLN A 37 11.25 1.40 -27.36
C GLN A 37 12.13 1.38 -26.12
N ALA A 38 13.36 1.89 -26.20
CA ALA A 38 14.28 1.94 -25.07
C ALA A 38 13.71 2.71 -23.86
N LYS A 39 13.01 3.83 -24.10
CA LYS A 39 12.37 4.61 -23.02
C LYS A 39 11.17 3.92 -22.38
N LEU A 40 10.39 3.16 -23.17
CA LEU A 40 9.18 2.48 -22.69
C LEU A 40 9.46 1.08 -22.12
N SER A 41 10.56 0.43 -22.52
CA SER A 41 10.96 -0.89 -22.01
C SER A 41 11.48 -0.86 -20.58
N THR A 42 11.88 0.31 -20.06
CA THR A 42 12.31 0.43 -18.67
C THR A 42 11.08 0.59 -17.78
N ARG A 43 10.62 -0.52 -17.18
CA ARG A 43 9.78 -0.44 -15.99
C ARG A 43 10.59 0.34 -14.96
N GLY A 44 10.05 1.47 -14.47
CA GLY A 44 10.71 2.28 -13.44
C GLY A 44 11.16 1.39 -12.28
N PRO A 45 12.24 1.76 -11.56
CA PRO A 45 12.83 0.91 -10.53
C PRO A 45 11.71 0.39 -9.64
N GLN A 46 11.60 -0.95 -9.57
CA GLN A 46 10.64 -1.62 -8.70
C GLN A 46 11.01 -1.21 -7.28
N LYS A 47 10.33 -0.18 -6.76
CA LYS A 47 10.53 0.27 -5.39
C LYS A 47 10.28 -0.95 -4.51
N ALA A 48 11.31 -1.36 -3.78
CA ALA A 48 11.16 -2.38 -2.75
C ALA A 48 9.93 -2.01 -1.90
N PRO A 49 9.13 -3.00 -1.46
CA PRO A 49 7.95 -2.71 -0.67
C PRO A 49 8.34 -1.88 0.55
N VAL A 50 7.90 -0.63 0.58
CA VAL A 50 8.23 0.35 1.65
C VAL A 50 7.61 -0.09 2.99
N LYS A 51 6.68 -1.03 2.96
CA LYS A 51 5.96 -1.56 4.13
C LYS A 51 5.96 -3.09 4.07
N GLU A 52 6.38 -3.71 5.15
CA GLU A 52 6.28 -5.16 5.33
C GLU A 52 4.85 -5.52 5.79
N ARG A 53 4.23 -6.49 5.11
CA ARG A 53 2.89 -6.96 5.48
C ARG A 53 3.01 -8.01 6.58
N ILE A 54 2.81 -7.60 7.81
CA ILE A 54 2.72 -8.51 8.96
C ILE A 54 1.27 -8.73 9.39
N THR A 55 0.97 -9.95 9.86
CA THR A 55 -0.33 -10.27 10.46
C THR A 55 -0.16 -10.31 11.98
N MET A 56 -0.56 -9.24 12.67
CA MET A 56 -0.59 -9.20 14.15
C MET A 56 -2.02 -9.07 14.67
N ARG A 57 -2.26 -9.57 15.88
CA ARG A 57 -3.51 -9.39 16.60
C ARG A 57 -3.39 -8.21 17.55
N LEU A 58 -4.36 -7.30 17.51
CA LEU A 58 -4.46 -6.15 18.40
C LEU A 58 -5.71 -6.29 19.27
N SER A 59 -5.71 -5.67 20.45
CA SER A 59 -6.90 -5.59 21.30
C SER A 59 -8.08 -4.96 20.53
N PRO A 60 -9.31 -5.49 20.67
CA PRO A 60 -10.48 -5.00 19.95
C PRO A 60 -10.80 -3.53 20.25
N GLU A 61 -10.53 -3.06 21.48
CA GLU A 61 -10.73 -1.66 21.85
C GLU A 61 -9.85 -0.72 21.03
N VAL A 62 -8.56 -1.05 20.90
CA VAL A 62 -7.59 -0.25 20.14
C VAL A 62 -8.02 -0.16 18.68
N VAL A 63 -8.36 -1.30 18.08
CA VAL A 63 -8.82 -1.35 16.69
C VAL A 63 -10.11 -0.54 16.50
N ALA A 64 -11.07 -0.64 17.42
CA ALA A 64 -12.32 0.11 17.36
C ALA A 64 -12.08 1.63 17.38
N ARG A 65 -11.21 2.12 18.29
CA ARG A 65 -10.87 3.55 18.38
C ARG A 65 -10.20 4.07 17.11
N PHE A 66 -9.24 3.32 16.56
CA PHE A 66 -8.62 3.72 15.30
C PHE A 66 -9.60 3.65 14.13
N ARG A 67 -10.43 2.60 14.00
CA ARG A 67 -11.43 2.52 12.92
C ARG A 67 -12.44 3.67 12.96
N ALA A 68 -12.84 4.11 14.15
CA ALA A 68 -13.74 5.26 14.32
C ALA A 68 -13.14 6.58 13.80
N SER A 69 -11.80 6.69 13.69
CA SER A 69 -11.15 7.85 13.07
C SER A 69 -11.30 7.93 11.54
N GLY A 70 -11.96 6.94 10.91
CA GLY A 70 -12.31 6.98 9.50
C GLY A 70 -11.21 6.47 8.56
N PRO A 71 -11.29 6.79 7.25
CA PRO A 71 -10.33 6.35 6.25
C PRO A 71 -8.89 6.68 6.66
N GLY A 72 -7.95 5.76 6.37
CA GLY A 72 -6.54 5.92 6.72
C GLY A 72 -6.16 5.54 8.16
N TRP A 73 -7.06 4.94 8.94
CA TRP A 73 -6.76 4.52 10.32
C TRP A 73 -5.55 3.57 10.43
N GLN A 74 -5.27 2.74 9.41
CA GLN A 74 -4.08 1.90 9.35
C GLN A 74 -2.78 2.71 9.24
N ALA A 75 -2.81 3.84 8.54
CA ALA A 75 -1.66 4.74 8.48
C ALA A 75 -1.48 5.51 9.80
N ARG A 76 -2.59 5.83 10.49
CA ARG A 76 -2.55 6.48 11.81
C ARG A 76 -1.96 5.55 12.88
N ILE A 77 -2.33 4.27 12.88
CA ILE A 77 -1.74 3.31 13.84
C ILE A 77 -0.25 3.08 13.55
N ASP A 78 0.17 3.02 12.28
CA ASP A 78 1.59 2.97 11.90
C ASP A 78 2.37 4.19 12.41
N ALA A 79 1.82 5.40 12.24
CA ALA A 79 2.44 6.62 12.75
C ALA A 79 2.55 6.63 14.28
N ALA A 80 1.50 6.20 14.99
CA ALA A 80 1.50 6.11 16.44
C ALA A 80 2.54 5.11 16.96
N LEU A 81 2.72 3.97 16.28
CA LEU A 81 3.76 2.99 16.64
C LEU A 81 5.17 3.55 16.43
N LYS A 82 5.39 4.32 15.35
CA LYS A 82 6.67 4.99 15.11
C LYS A 82 6.98 6.01 16.20
N GLU A 83 6.03 6.89 16.51
CA GLU A 83 6.17 7.87 17.59
C GLU A 83 6.43 7.20 18.95
N TRP A 84 5.77 6.08 19.21
CA TRP A 84 6.01 5.29 20.41
C TRP A 84 7.45 4.77 20.47
N LEU A 85 8.02 4.29 19.36
CA LEU A 85 9.41 3.82 19.31
C LEU A 85 10.45 4.94 19.49
N GLU A 86 10.18 6.14 18.97
CA GLU A 86 11.07 7.31 19.17
C GLU A 86 11.09 7.75 20.64
N THR A 87 9.94 7.64 21.31
CA THR A 87 9.78 8.07 22.70
C THR A 87 10.13 6.98 23.71
N HIS A 88 10.06 5.72 23.32
CA HIS A 88 10.31 4.55 24.16
C HIS A 88 11.37 3.67 23.52
N HIS A 89 12.61 3.84 23.95
CA HIS A 89 13.68 2.93 23.60
C HIS A 89 13.39 1.56 24.20
N TYR A 90 13.01 0.59 23.38
CA TYR A 90 12.77 -0.78 23.81
C TYR A 90 14.09 -1.38 24.30
N ALA A 91 14.32 -1.35 25.62
CA ALA A 91 15.44 -2.01 26.24
C ALA A 91 15.24 -3.54 26.12
N GLN A 92 16.09 -4.16 25.33
CA GLN A 92 16.19 -5.62 25.22
C GLN A 92 16.76 -6.14 26.54
N ASN A 93 15.90 -6.57 27.48
CA ASN A 93 16.32 -7.50 28.52
C ASN A 93 16.47 -8.87 27.86
N LYS A 94 17.68 -9.11 27.36
CA LYS A 94 18.16 -10.42 26.97
C LYS A 94 18.72 -11.07 28.24
N GLU A 95 17.84 -11.59 29.08
CA GLU A 95 18.27 -12.56 30.09
C GLU A 95 18.21 -13.94 29.43
N GLU A 96 19.40 -14.43 29.12
CA GLU A 96 19.67 -15.85 28.93
C GLU A 96 19.12 -16.60 30.15
N GLU A 97 18.02 -17.32 29.97
CA GLU A 97 17.71 -18.45 30.84
C GLU A 97 17.61 -19.70 29.98
N THR A 98 18.79 -20.15 29.53
CA THR A 98 19.02 -21.57 29.33
C THR A 98 19.28 -22.19 30.71
N ASP A 99 18.22 -22.42 31.47
CA ASP A 99 18.27 -23.41 32.53
C ASP A 99 17.25 -24.49 32.23
N GLY A 100 17.76 -25.72 32.26
CA GLY A 100 17.08 -26.88 31.75
C GLY A 100 15.84 -27.26 32.54
N ASN A 101 15.12 -28.19 31.92
CA ASN A 101 14.25 -29.16 32.56
C ASN A 101 12.83 -28.69 32.91
N HIS A 102 11.87 -28.98 32.02
CA HIS A 102 10.94 -30.06 32.31
C HIS A 102 10.16 -30.49 31.07
N CYS A 103 10.48 -31.68 30.57
CA CYS A 103 9.44 -32.52 29.98
C CYS A 103 8.40 -32.82 31.06
N ARG A 104 7.15 -32.44 30.82
CA ARG A 104 5.99 -33.21 31.29
C ARG A 104 4.76 -32.93 30.44
#